data_AF-A0A0W0VU49-F1
#
_entry.id   AF-A0A0W0VU49-F1
#
_cell.length_a   1.000
_cell.length_b   1.000
_cell.length_c   1.000
_cell.angle_alpha   90.00
_cell.angle_beta   90.00
_cell.angle_gamma   90.00
#
_symmetry.space_group_name_H-M   'P 1'
#
loop_
_entity.id
_entity.type
_entity.pdbx_description
1 polymer ?
#
loop_
_entity_poly.entity_id
_entity_poly.type
_entity_poly.pdbx_seq_one_letter_code
_entity_poly.pdbx_strand_id
1 'polypeptide(L)'
;MKIIEKSVDIYQYPTELEENSHSITIGDLHGNVVKLAQFLLRHGVIQFKSGIDPIAGYNVLVHIYETFGELAKLHLQRPYIREALTELVQQFNDFMCQLEIKNKILVRLIGDEVADRGSCDYFTLRLIRFLHENDVKVTILISNHNSEFIAAYEHLFITNELRSLNFIINEQKYSFFGLKLLLDEEVISETEVKELVQIAYKPTLKILDYTLTADSIGIFSHAPTRFDVIKSLADYFGVVYEEANKEALAGTIDNINHSFKLAVKDNKVHEFFNIPWNIIVENLSAAEIAQWPLIYVTWNRWDAAKETQDARPAELHDYHIWYVHGHDNYKSQLPHVHNLDTYCGKEERKSERKRIKEAAQLLTTLPENSTLRSSVQNYLDEVHRYRVLITDES
;
A
#
# COMPACT_ATOMS: atom_id res chain seq x y z
N MET A 1 5.67 20.69 3.57
CA MET A 1 4.85 19.59 3.01
C MET A 1 4.38 19.96 1.60
N LYS A 2 4.44 19.03 0.65
CA LYS A 2 4.06 19.24 -0.75
C LYS A 2 3.37 17.99 -1.29
N ILE A 3 2.20 18.13 -1.89
CA ILE A 3 1.58 17.06 -2.68
C ILE A 3 2.01 17.21 -4.13
N ILE A 4 2.55 16.13 -4.69
CA ILE A 4 2.78 16.00 -6.12
C ILE A 4 1.58 15.27 -6.72
N GLU A 5 0.93 15.92 -7.66
CA GLU A 5 -0.16 15.35 -8.43
C GLU A 5 0.15 15.47 -9.92
N LYS A 6 0.30 14.32 -10.60
CA LYS A 6 0.68 14.26 -12.02
C LYS A 6 -0.05 13.14 -12.75
N SER A 7 -0.12 13.24 -14.07
CA SER A 7 -0.48 12.10 -14.93
C SER A 7 0.80 11.30 -15.25
N VAL A 8 0.79 10.00 -14.97
CA VAL A 8 1.96 9.12 -15.05
C VAL A 8 1.55 7.77 -15.66
N ASP A 9 2.20 7.37 -16.75
CA ASP A 9 2.22 5.97 -17.20
C ASP A 9 3.31 5.24 -16.40
N ILE A 10 2.92 4.45 -15.40
CA ILE A 10 3.86 3.70 -14.56
C ILE A 10 4.61 2.61 -15.35
N TYR A 11 4.14 2.25 -16.54
CA TYR A 11 4.76 1.24 -17.39
C TYR A 11 5.79 1.83 -18.36
N GLN A 12 6.20 3.08 -18.11
CA GLN A 12 7.32 3.74 -18.78
C GLN A 12 8.31 4.24 -17.72
N TYR A 13 9.60 4.21 -18.06
CA TYR A 13 10.64 4.77 -17.21
C TYR A 13 10.35 6.26 -16.92
N PRO A 14 10.47 6.75 -15.67
CA PRO A 14 10.20 8.15 -15.35
C PRO A 14 11.21 9.08 -16.04
N THR A 15 10.71 9.90 -16.97
CA THR A 15 11.51 10.94 -17.64
C THR A 15 11.70 12.20 -16.81
N GLU A 16 10.81 12.41 -15.83
CA GLU A 16 10.87 13.50 -14.86
C GLU A 16 11.19 12.93 -13.48
N LEU A 17 12.21 13.49 -12.84
CA LEU A 17 12.59 13.16 -11.47
C LEU A 17 12.13 14.26 -10.52
N GLU A 18 11.72 13.85 -9.32
CA GLU A 18 11.26 14.73 -8.25
C GLU A 18 12.33 14.82 -7.18
N GLU A 19 12.76 16.03 -6.84
CA GLU A 19 13.61 16.25 -5.67
C GLU A 19 12.83 15.99 -4.39
N ASN A 20 13.52 15.44 -3.39
CA ASN A 20 12.99 15.16 -2.06
C ASN A 20 14.16 15.18 -1.07
N SER A 21 13.86 15.60 0.16
CA SER A 21 14.86 15.91 1.17
C SER A 21 14.80 14.96 2.38
N HIS A 22 13.61 14.53 2.81
CA HIS A 22 13.45 13.78 4.07
C HIS A 22 12.55 12.55 3.96
N SER A 23 11.32 12.71 3.47
CA SER A 23 10.44 11.55 3.27
C SER A 23 9.44 11.70 2.13
N ILE A 24 9.08 10.55 1.56
CA ILE A 24 8.08 10.41 0.50
C ILE A 24 7.01 9.40 0.94
N THR A 25 5.75 9.73 0.69
CA THR A 25 4.60 8.86 0.98
C THR A 25 3.79 8.63 -0.27
N ILE A 26 3.59 7.37 -0.65
CA ILE A 26 2.71 6.97 -1.75
C ILE A 26 1.41 6.36 -1.20
N GLY A 27 0.30 6.63 -1.88
CA GLY A 27 -0.98 5.96 -1.65
C GLY A 27 -0.95 4.47 -2.02
N ASP A 28 -2.12 3.86 -2.12
CA ASP A 28 -2.31 2.42 -2.37
C ASP A 28 -1.44 1.90 -3.52
N LEU A 29 -0.66 0.85 -3.25
CA LEU A 29 0.21 0.25 -4.25
C LEU A 29 -0.48 -0.80 -5.13
N HIS A 30 -1.65 -1.30 -4.73
CA HIS A 30 -2.44 -2.32 -5.43
C HIS A 30 -1.63 -3.59 -5.78
N GLY A 31 -0.66 -3.97 -4.94
CA GLY A 31 0.20 -5.13 -5.17
C GLY A 31 1.15 -4.99 -6.37
N ASN A 32 1.31 -3.76 -6.89
CA ASN A 32 1.94 -3.50 -8.18
C ASN A 32 3.42 -3.09 -8.01
N VAL A 33 4.34 -4.05 -8.18
CA VAL A 33 5.79 -3.79 -8.08
C VAL A 33 6.30 -2.79 -9.13
N VAL A 34 5.67 -2.68 -10.30
CA VAL A 34 6.05 -1.67 -11.31
C VAL A 34 5.75 -0.27 -10.77
N LYS A 35 4.60 -0.07 -10.12
CA LYS A 35 4.27 1.20 -9.46
C LYS A 35 5.29 1.54 -8.36
N LEU A 36 5.66 0.56 -7.52
CA LEU A 36 6.67 0.76 -6.48
C LEU A 36 8.04 1.14 -7.07
N ALA A 37 8.53 0.40 -8.07
CA ALA A 37 9.81 0.70 -8.72
C ALA A 37 9.79 2.08 -9.41
N GLN A 38 8.68 2.42 -10.09
CA GLN A 38 8.51 3.72 -10.72
C GLN A 38 8.61 4.87 -9.71
N PHE A 39 7.89 4.73 -8.59
CA PHE A 39 7.90 5.69 -7.49
C PHE A 39 9.32 5.88 -6.94
N LEU A 40 10.01 4.78 -6.64
CA LEU A 40 11.38 4.84 -6.10
C LEU A 40 12.37 5.46 -7.08
N LEU A 41 12.25 5.17 -8.39
CA LEU A 41 13.10 5.77 -9.44
C LEU A 41 12.79 7.26 -9.61
N ARG A 42 11.51 7.63 -9.74
CA ARG A 42 11.05 9.01 -9.93
C ARG A 42 11.48 9.92 -8.79
N HIS A 43 11.39 9.41 -7.56
CA HIS A 43 11.83 10.13 -6.36
C HIS A 43 13.30 9.86 -6.03
N GLY A 44 14.08 9.26 -6.93
CA GLY A 44 15.53 9.12 -6.75
C GLY A 44 15.94 8.40 -5.46
N VAL A 45 15.12 7.48 -4.96
CA VAL A 45 15.52 6.56 -3.88
C VAL A 45 16.46 5.52 -4.45
N ILE A 46 16.11 4.99 -5.62
CA ILE A 46 16.91 4.04 -6.39
C ILE A 46 17.28 4.64 -7.75
N GLN A 47 18.34 4.12 -8.36
CA GLN A 47 18.71 4.40 -9.74
C GLN A 47 19.34 3.15 -10.38
N PHE A 48 19.48 3.16 -11.70
CA PHE A 48 20.29 2.16 -12.39
C PHE A 48 21.78 2.50 -12.25
N LYS A 49 22.60 1.47 -12.08
CA LYS A 49 24.06 1.57 -12.06
C LYS A 49 24.58 2.16 -13.38
N SER A 50 25.76 2.80 -13.31
CA SER A 50 26.45 3.32 -14.50
C SER A 50 26.64 2.25 -15.57
N GLY A 51 26.36 2.61 -16.83
CA GLY A 51 26.49 1.72 -17.99
C GLY A 51 25.24 0.91 -18.33
N ILE A 52 24.19 0.95 -17.50
CA ILE A 52 22.88 0.39 -17.81
C ILE A 52 22.03 1.44 -18.52
N ASP A 53 21.38 1.08 -19.63
CA ASP A 53 20.33 1.90 -20.22
C ASP A 53 19.08 1.82 -19.34
N PRO A 54 18.68 2.92 -18.68
CA PRO A 54 17.57 2.90 -17.73
C PRO A 54 16.22 2.58 -18.37
N ILE A 55 16.01 2.97 -19.63
CA ILE A 55 14.75 2.70 -20.33
C ILE A 55 14.66 1.21 -20.64
N ALA A 56 15.74 0.63 -21.19
CA ALA A 56 15.80 -0.80 -21.47
C ALA A 56 15.69 -1.63 -20.19
N GLY A 57 16.44 -1.28 -19.13
CA GLY A 57 16.40 -1.98 -17.85
C GLY A 57 15.02 -1.94 -17.20
N TYR A 58 14.33 -0.80 -17.26
CA TYR A 58 12.97 -0.68 -16.74
C TYR A 58 11.93 -1.49 -17.54
N ASN A 59 12.08 -1.53 -18.86
CA ASN A 59 11.20 -2.33 -19.72
C ASN A 59 11.30 -3.83 -19.43
N VAL A 60 12.45 -4.32 -18.92
CA VAL A 60 12.58 -5.70 -18.44
C VAL A 60 11.64 -5.96 -17.26
N LEU A 61 11.60 -5.07 -16.25
CA LEU A 61 10.67 -5.20 -15.12
C LEU A 61 9.21 -5.20 -15.58
N VAL A 62 8.84 -4.29 -16.49
CA VAL A 62 7.48 -4.24 -17.05
C VAL A 62 7.12 -5.55 -17.77
N HIS A 63 8.04 -6.08 -18.57
CA HIS A 63 7.85 -7.36 -19.25
C HIS A 63 7.66 -8.53 -18.28
N ILE A 64 8.49 -8.61 -17.24
CA ILE A 64 8.34 -9.62 -16.18
C ILE A 64 6.98 -9.50 -15.52
N TYR A 65 6.60 -8.29 -15.10
CA TYR A 65 5.32 -8.03 -14.43
C TYR A 65 4.11 -8.49 -15.26
N GLU A 66 4.06 -8.09 -16.53
CA GLU A 66 2.95 -8.42 -17.44
C GLU A 66 2.91 -9.91 -17.76
N THR A 67 4.06 -10.52 -18.06
CA THR A 67 4.14 -11.95 -18.41
C THR A 67 3.77 -12.82 -17.21
N PHE A 68 4.24 -12.46 -16.01
CA PHE A 68 3.90 -13.17 -14.79
C PHE A 68 2.40 -13.09 -14.49
N GLY A 69 1.78 -11.91 -14.62
CA GLY A 69 0.35 -11.73 -14.38
C GLY A 69 -0.52 -12.61 -15.28
N GLU A 70 -0.17 -12.70 -16.57
CA GLU A 70 -0.86 -13.60 -17.50
C GLU A 70 -0.66 -15.08 -17.12
N LEU A 71 0.56 -15.50 -16.73
CA LEU A 71 0.83 -16.87 -16.28
C LEU A 71 0.08 -17.22 -14.99
N ALA A 72 0.05 -16.31 -14.00
CA ALA A 72 -0.63 -16.51 -12.73
C ALA A 72 -2.14 -16.72 -12.92
N LYS A 73 -2.74 -16.13 -13.95
CA LYS A 73 -4.16 -16.34 -14.30
C LYS A 73 -4.43 -17.64 -15.04
N LEU A 74 -3.43 -18.21 -15.71
CA LEU A 74 -3.54 -19.47 -16.46
C LEU A 74 -3.46 -20.72 -15.56
N HIS A 75 -3.86 -20.61 -14.28
CA HIS A 75 -3.67 -21.52 -13.14
C HIS A 75 -4.17 -22.98 -13.28
N LEU A 76 -4.38 -23.49 -14.49
CA LEU A 76 -4.81 -24.85 -14.77
C LEU A 76 -4.04 -25.41 -15.98
N GLN A 77 -3.18 -26.41 -15.71
CA GLN A 77 -2.78 -27.51 -16.60
C GLN A 77 -1.62 -27.31 -17.59
N ARG A 78 -0.38 -26.98 -17.17
CA ARG A 78 0.79 -27.25 -18.05
C ARG A 78 2.05 -27.71 -17.32
N PRO A 79 2.75 -28.75 -17.84
CA PRO A 79 4.03 -29.22 -17.30
C PRO A 79 5.21 -28.24 -17.51
N TYR A 80 5.01 -27.13 -18.22
CA TYR A 80 6.05 -26.16 -18.57
C TYR A 80 6.01 -24.88 -17.73
N ILE A 81 5.10 -24.77 -16.75
CA ILE A 81 4.92 -23.52 -15.99
C ILE A 81 6.13 -23.23 -15.10
N ARG A 82 6.69 -24.26 -14.43
CA ARG A 82 7.86 -24.12 -13.55
C ARG A 82 9.08 -23.54 -14.26
N GLU A 83 9.38 -24.00 -15.48
CA GLU A 83 10.52 -23.51 -16.26
C GLU A 83 10.35 -22.03 -16.62
N ALA A 84 9.17 -21.65 -17.11
CA ALA A 84 8.85 -20.25 -17.43
C ALA A 84 8.90 -19.34 -16.19
N LEU A 85 8.37 -19.80 -15.05
CA LEU A 85 8.45 -19.07 -13.79
C LEU A 85 9.89 -18.92 -13.29
N THR A 86 10.70 -19.97 -13.41
CA THR A 86 12.13 -19.95 -13.05
C THR A 86 12.88 -18.94 -13.89
N GLU A 87 12.64 -18.90 -15.20
CA GLU A 87 13.24 -17.92 -16.09
C GLU A 87 12.84 -16.48 -15.71
N LEU A 88 11.55 -16.24 -15.44
CA LEU A 88 11.07 -14.91 -15.03
C LEU A 88 11.66 -14.45 -13.68
N VAL A 89 11.79 -15.35 -12.70
CA VAL A 89 12.45 -15.07 -11.43
C VAL A 89 13.93 -14.76 -11.64
N GLN A 90 14.61 -15.48 -12.54
CA GLN A 90 16.01 -15.18 -12.88
C GLN A 90 16.14 -13.82 -13.57
N GLN A 91 15.30 -13.49 -14.54
CA GLN A 91 15.28 -12.17 -15.18
C GLN A 91 15.03 -11.05 -14.16
N PHE A 92 14.16 -11.29 -13.17
CA PHE A 92 13.94 -10.34 -12.08
C PHE A 92 15.17 -10.18 -11.19
N ASN A 93 15.88 -11.27 -10.87
CA ASN A 93 17.15 -11.21 -10.14
C ASN A 93 18.19 -10.38 -10.90
N ASP A 94 18.31 -10.60 -12.22
CA ASP A 94 19.22 -9.86 -13.08
C ASP A 94 18.85 -8.37 -13.17
N PHE A 95 17.55 -8.04 -13.19
CA PHE A 95 17.06 -6.68 -13.07
C PHE A 95 17.49 -6.04 -11.73
N MET A 96 17.27 -6.73 -10.60
CA MET A 96 17.66 -6.22 -9.28
C MET A 96 19.17 -5.94 -9.18
N CYS A 97 20.01 -6.76 -9.83
CA CYS A 97 21.46 -6.55 -9.90
C CYS A 97 21.87 -5.24 -10.61
N GLN A 98 20.99 -4.64 -11.40
CA GLN A 98 21.24 -3.39 -12.13
C GLN A 98 20.93 -2.14 -11.29
N LEU A 99 20.27 -2.29 -10.14
CA LEU A 99 19.85 -1.18 -9.28
C LEU A 99 20.89 -0.85 -8.20
N GLU A 100 20.91 0.41 -7.79
CA GLU A 100 21.65 0.92 -6.63
C GLU A 100 20.84 1.99 -5.88
N ILE A 101 21.14 2.21 -4.60
CA ILE A 101 20.52 3.30 -3.83
C ILE A 101 21.14 4.62 -4.23
N LYS A 102 20.29 5.61 -4.54
CA LYS A 102 20.69 6.98 -4.79
C LYS A 102 20.53 7.84 -3.53
N ASN A 103 19.39 7.76 -2.84
CA ASN A 103 19.11 8.52 -1.62
C ASN A 103 18.49 7.62 -0.53
N LYS A 104 18.95 7.81 0.72
CA LYS A 104 18.44 7.10 1.91
C LYS A 104 17.45 7.97 2.69
N ILE A 105 16.31 8.26 2.08
CA ILE A 105 15.20 8.98 2.73
C ILE A 105 14.19 7.99 3.34
N LEU A 106 13.23 8.49 4.11
CA LEU A 106 12.12 7.67 4.59
C LEU A 106 11.10 7.46 3.46
N VAL A 107 10.82 6.18 3.18
CA VAL A 107 9.79 5.74 2.24
C VAL A 107 8.59 5.22 3.02
N ARG A 108 7.43 5.87 2.86
CA ARG A 108 6.18 5.45 3.49
C ARG A 108 5.21 4.89 2.47
N LEU A 109 4.75 3.67 2.71
CA LEU A 109 3.72 3.00 1.94
C LEU A 109 2.43 3.05 2.76
N ILE A 110 1.37 3.63 2.20
CA ILE A 110 0.06 3.73 2.89
C ILE A 110 -0.66 2.38 2.98
N GLY A 111 -0.17 1.35 2.29
CA GLY A 111 -0.66 -0.01 2.36
C GLY A 111 -0.99 -0.57 0.98
N ASP A 112 -1.64 -1.73 0.98
CA ASP A 112 -2.07 -2.45 -0.24
C ASP A 112 -0.90 -2.79 -1.18
N GLU A 113 0.31 -2.98 -0.65
CA GLU A 113 1.50 -3.35 -1.41
C GLU A 113 1.67 -4.85 -1.63
N VAL A 114 0.94 -5.67 -0.86
CA VAL A 114 0.88 -7.13 -0.99
C VAL A 114 -0.55 -7.64 -0.93
N ALA A 115 -0.78 -8.87 -1.39
CA ALA A 115 -2.08 -9.53 -1.46
C ALA A 115 -3.18 -8.68 -2.10
N ASP A 116 -2.87 -8.01 -3.20
CA ASP A 116 -3.79 -7.19 -3.97
C ASP A 116 -3.81 -7.63 -5.46
N ARG A 117 -4.25 -6.77 -6.38
CA ARG A 117 -4.55 -7.05 -7.79
C ARG A 117 -3.32 -7.17 -8.68
N GLY A 118 -2.13 -6.81 -8.19
CA GLY A 118 -0.89 -6.93 -8.94
C GLY A 118 -0.49 -8.37 -9.25
N SER A 119 0.68 -8.56 -9.86
CA SER A 119 1.05 -9.87 -10.43
C SER A 119 1.68 -10.85 -9.43
N CYS A 120 2.58 -10.40 -8.54
CA CYS A 120 3.29 -11.28 -7.61
C CYS A 120 3.91 -10.53 -6.42
N ASP A 121 3.55 -10.94 -5.19
CA ASP A 121 4.08 -10.34 -3.96
C ASP A 121 5.58 -10.58 -3.78
N TYR A 122 6.13 -11.66 -4.36
CA TYR A 122 7.56 -11.96 -4.29
C TYR A 122 8.41 -10.78 -4.79
N PHE A 123 8.02 -10.15 -5.90
CA PHE A 123 8.76 -9.03 -6.47
C PHE A 123 8.71 -7.78 -5.58
N THR A 124 7.55 -7.48 -4.98
CA THR A 124 7.42 -6.40 -3.99
C THR A 124 8.29 -6.66 -2.77
N LEU A 125 8.22 -7.87 -2.19
CA LEU A 125 9.02 -8.25 -1.02
C LEU A 125 10.53 -8.17 -1.27
N ARG A 126 10.98 -8.58 -2.47
CA ARG A 126 12.38 -8.48 -2.88
C ARG A 126 12.86 -7.03 -3.02
N LEU A 127 12.00 -6.13 -3.51
CA LEU A 127 12.32 -4.71 -3.61
C LEU A 127 12.37 -4.05 -2.22
N ILE A 128 11.44 -4.39 -1.32
CA ILE A 128 11.47 -3.96 0.09
C ILE A 128 12.75 -4.49 0.78
N ARG A 129 13.12 -5.75 0.54
CA ARG A 129 14.37 -6.34 1.04
C ARG A 129 15.60 -5.57 0.55
N PHE A 130 15.65 -5.23 -0.73
CA PHE A 130 16.74 -4.42 -1.30
C PHE A 130 16.86 -3.06 -0.61
N LEU A 131 15.74 -2.37 -0.34
CA LEU A 131 15.74 -1.12 0.41
C LEU A 131 16.28 -1.33 1.83
N HIS A 132 15.82 -2.37 2.53
CA HIS A 132 16.26 -2.71 3.88
C HIS A 132 17.77 -3.01 3.96
N GLU A 133 18.29 -3.85 3.06
CA GLU A 133 19.72 -4.23 3.02
C GLU A 133 20.66 -3.06 2.73
N ASN A 134 20.12 -1.95 2.20
CA ASN A 134 20.87 -0.74 1.93
C ASN A 134 20.51 0.41 2.89
N ASP A 135 19.93 0.10 4.06
CA ASP A 135 19.56 1.05 5.13
C ASP A 135 18.59 2.17 4.70
N VAL A 136 17.75 1.93 3.69
CA VAL A 136 16.64 2.84 3.39
C VAL A 136 15.54 2.57 4.41
N LYS A 137 15.09 3.63 5.11
CA LYS A 137 14.00 3.52 6.08
C LYS A 137 12.69 3.32 5.33
N VAL A 138 12.00 2.24 5.62
CA VAL A 138 10.67 1.94 5.07
C VAL A 138 9.67 1.81 6.21
N THR A 139 8.51 2.44 6.07
CA THR A 139 7.35 2.25 6.96
C THR A 139 6.15 1.89 6.13
N ILE A 140 5.40 0.88 6.56
CA ILE A 140 4.20 0.38 5.88
C ILE A 140 3.04 0.47 6.87
N LEU A 141 1.99 1.18 6.48
CA LEU A 141 0.75 1.20 7.26
C LEU A 141 -0.01 -0.10 6.99
N ILE A 142 -0.42 -0.80 8.04
CA ILE A 142 -1.23 -2.00 7.93
C ILE A 142 -2.54 -1.66 7.19
N SER A 143 -2.86 -2.44 6.17
CA SER A 143 -4.10 -2.38 5.40
C SER A 143 -4.93 -3.64 5.54
N ASN A 144 -6.12 -3.62 4.93
CA ASN A 144 -6.95 -4.81 4.80
C ASN A 144 -6.26 -5.89 3.94
N HIS A 145 -5.59 -5.52 2.85
CA HIS A 145 -4.83 -6.47 2.03
C HIS A 145 -3.57 -6.98 2.77
N ASN A 146 -2.86 -6.13 3.51
CA ASN A 146 -1.74 -6.59 4.34
C ASN A 146 -2.17 -7.61 5.39
N SER A 147 -3.37 -7.46 5.95
CA SER A 147 -3.91 -8.41 6.94
C SER A 147 -4.10 -9.81 6.37
N GLU A 148 -4.53 -9.93 5.10
CA GLU A 148 -4.66 -11.19 4.38
C GLU A 148 -3.30 -11.86 4.18
N PHE A 149 -2.30 -11.08 3.76
CA PHE A 149 -0.94 -11.55 3.56
C PHE A 149 -0.30 -12.03 4.86
N ILE A 150 -0.36 -11.22 5.91
CA ILE A 150 0.28 -11.53 7.20
C ILE A 150 -0.38 -12.75 7.82
N ALA A 151 -1.71 -12.84 7.84
CA ALA A 151 -2.38 -14.02 8.37
C ALA A 151 -2.00 -15.30 7.59
N ALA A 152 -1.86 -15.21 6.26
CA ALA A 152 -1.36 -16.32 5.47
C ALA A 152 0.07 -16.71 5.82
N TYR A 153 0.93 -15.73 6.05
CA TYR A 153 2.30 -15.95 6.50
C TYR A 153 2.36 -16.59 7.90
N GLU A 154 1.54 -16.11 8.84
CA GLU A 154 1.46 -16.66 10.19
C GLU A 154 0.95 -18.11 10.17
N HIS A 155 0.00 -18.41 9.28
CA HIS A 155 -0.45 -19.78 9.03
C HIS A 155 0.67 -20.65 8.42
N LEU A 156 1.38 -20.15 7.41
CA LEU A 156 2.55 -20.82 6.79
C LEU A 156 3.60 -21.20 7.84
N PHE A 157 3.85 -20.31 8.80
CA PHE A 157 4.81 -20.56 9.88
C PHE A 157 4.45 -21.77 10.77
N ILE A 158 3.15 -22.09 10.88
CA ILE A 158 2.64 -23.16 11.75
C ILE A 158 2.40 -24.46 10.95
N THR A 159 1.84 -24.34 9.75
CA THR A 159 1.29 -25.49 9.00
C THR A 159 2.06 -25.82 7.72
N ASN A 160 3.01 -24.98 7.32
CA ASN A 160 3.66 -24.99 6.00
C ASN A 160 2.68 -24.83 4.82
N GLU A 161 1.52 -24.20 5.05
CA GLU A 161 0.56 -23.85 4.01
C GLU A 161 0.32 -22.33 3.97
N LEU A 162 0.55 -21.70 2.81
CA LEU A 162 0.24 -20.29 2.60
C LEU A 162 -1.26 -20.11 2.30
N ARG A 163 -2.04 -19.70 3.31
CA ARG A 163 -3.50 -19.58 3.21
C ARG A 163 -4.04 -18.30 3.84
N SER A 164 -4.66 -17.44 3.04
CA SER A 164 -5.23 -16.15 3.48
C SER A 164 -6.55 -16.30 4.27
N LEU A 165 -6.99 -15.22 4.94
CA LEU A 165 -8.23 -15.15 5.74
C LEU A 165 -9.49 -15.27 4.88
N ASN A 166 -9.44 -14.80 3.63
CA ASN A 166 -10.56 -14.75 2.68
C ASN A 166 -11.69 -13.76 3.06
N PHE A 167 -11.34 -12.66 3.73
CA PHE A 167 -12.20 -11.48 3.83
C PHE A 167 -12.29 -10.74 2.48
N ILE A 168 -11.20 -10.73 1.73
CA ILE A 168 -11.08 -10.17 0.39
C ILE A 168 -11.21 -11.31 -0.63
N ILE A 169 -11.97 -11.08 -1.69
CA ILE A 169 -12.19 -12.06 -2.78
C ILE A 169 -10.91 -12.27 -3.60
N ASN A 170 -10.80 -13.43 -4.25
CA ASN A 170 -9.57 -13.86 -4.93
C ASN A 170 -9.14 -12.92 -6.06
N GLU A 171 -10.09 -12.35 -6.79
CA GLU A 171 -9.84 -11.42 -7.90
C GLU A 171 -9.18 -10.11 -7.45
N GLN A 172 -9.22 -9.84 -6.16
CA GLN A 172 -8.58 -8.69 -5.54
C GLN A 172 -7.28 -9.06 -4.82
N LYS A 173 -6.76 -10.29 -4.97
CA LYS A 173 -5.52 -10.77 -4.33
C LYS A 173 -4.61 -11.57 -5.27
N TYR A 174 -4.58 -11.24 -6.56
CA TYR A 174 -3.75 -11.94 -7.54
C TYR A 174 -2.26 -11.94 -7.20
N SER A 175 -1.72 -10.88 -6.59
CA SER A 175 -0.30 -10.80 -6.27
C SER A 175 0.09 -11.84 -5.20
N PHE A 176 -0.81 -12.11 -4.26
CA PHE A 176 -0.67 -13.20 -3.29
C PHE A 176 -0.67 -14.56 -3.98
N PHE A 177 -1.60 -14.80 -4.91
CA PHE A 177 -1.60 -16.05 -5.68
C PHE A 177 -0.37 -16.21 -6.56
N GLY A 178 0.21 -15.11 -7.04
CA GLY A 178 1.49 -15.13 -7.74
C GLY A 178 2.64 -15.61 -6.85
N LEU A 179 2.70 -15.19 -5.59
CA LEU A 179 3.66 -15.72 -4.62
C LEU A 179 3.39 -17.19 -4.29
N LYS A 180 2.11 -17.53 -4.05
CA LYS A 180 1.71 -18.92 -3.79
C LYS A 180 2.11 -19.84 -4.94
N LEU A 181 1.94 -19.42 -6.19
CA LEU A 181 2.34 -20.19 -7.36
C LEU A 181 3.84 -20.50 -7.38
N LEU A 182 4.68 -19.54 -7.01
CA LEU A 182 6.13 -19.77 -6.94
C LEU A 182 6.52 -20.80 -5.87
N LEU A 183 5.80 -20.83 -4.75
CA LEU A 183 5.99 -21.83 -3.69
C LEU A 183 5.47 -23.20 -4.11
N ASP A 184 4.25 -23.26 -4.64
CA ASP A 184 3.59 -24.51 -5.05
C ASP A 184 4.38 -25.21 -6.18
N GLU A 185 5.01 -24.43 -7.08
CA GLU A 185 5.86 -24.93 -8.17
C GLU A 185 7.35 -25.08 -7.77
N GLU A 186 7.70 -24.86 -6.49
CA GLU A 186 9.06 -24.96 -5.96
C GLU A 186 10.10 -24.15 -6.76
N VAL A 187 9.70 -22.98 -7.25
CA VAL A 187 10.59 -22.01 -7.93
C VAL A 187 11.36 -21.19 -6.90
N ILE A 188 10.71 -20.91 -5.77
CA ILE A 188 11.32 -20.29 -4.59
C ILE A 188 11.11 -21.19 -3.38
N SER A 189 11.92 -21.00 -2.34
CA SER A 189 11.80 -21.79 -1.11
C SER A 189 10.93 -21.10 -0.06
N GLU A 190 10.31 -21.91 0.79
CA GLU A 190 9.59 -21.41 1.96
C GLU A 190 10.49 -20.62 2.92
N THR A 191 11.75 -21.06 3.08
CA THR A 191 12.77 -20.38 3.88
C THR A 191 13.04 -18.98 3.37
N GLU A 192 13.20 -18.82 2.06
CA GLU A 192 13.41 -17.51 1.44
C GLU A 192 12.24 -16.56 1.71
N VAL A 193 11.00 -17.03 1.57
CA VAL A 193 9.81 -16.21 1.88
C VAL A 193 9.78 -15.84 3.37
N LYS A 194 10.08 -16.79 4.27
CA LYS A 194 10.18 -16.53 5.71
C LYS A 194 11.22 -15.46 6.03
N GLU A 195 12.38 -15.49 5.40
CA GLU A 195 13.43 -14.49 5.58
C GLU A 195 13.03 -13.12 5.05
N LEU A 196 12.45 -13.05 3.83
CA LEU A 196 11.94 -11.79 3.27
C LEU A 196 10.93 -11.13 4.20
N VAL A 197 9.98 -11.91 4.71
CA VAL A 197 8.90 -11.39 5.56
C VAL A 197 9.44 -11.00 6.94
N GLN A 198 10.23 -11.86 7.60
CA GLN A 198 10.71 -11.58 8.95
C GLN A 198 11.71 -10.42 9.01
N ILE A 199 12.61 -10.32 8.02
CA ILE A 199 13.71 -9.36 8.11
C ILE A 199 13.32 -8.03 7.46
N ALA A 200 12.64 -8.04 6.31
CA ALA A 200 12.39 -6.81 5.55
C ALA A 200 10.97 -6.27 5.66
N TYR A 201 9.96 -7.13 5.81
CA TYR A 201 8.56 -6.70 5.80
C TYR A 201 8.03 -6.37 7.19
N LYS A 202 7.96 -7.37 8.09
CA LYS A 202 7.38 -7.25 9.44
C LYS A 202 7.92 -6.07 10.25
N PRO A 203 9.23 -5.74 10.23
CA PRO A 203 9.75 -4.61 11.01
C PRO A 203 9.26 -3.23 10.56
N THR A 204 8.75 -3.13 9.32
CA THR A 204 8.28 -1.87 8.74
C THR A 204 6.83 -1.54 9.08
N LEU A 205 6.07 -2.52 9.57
CA LEU A 205 4.64 -2.37 9.82
C LEU A 205 4.33 -1.41 10.98
N LYS A 206 3.33 -0.55 10.75
CA LYS A 206 2.74 0.37 11.72
C LYS A 206 1.22 0.38 11.56
N ILE A 207 0.50 0.69 12.65
CA ILE A 207 -0.96 0.92 12.59
C ILE A 207 -1.23 2.33 12.06
N LEU A 208 -0.60 3.31 12.71
CA LEU A 208 -0.59 4.70 12.32
C LEU A 208 0.87 5.14 12.24
N ASP A 209 1.17 6.10 11.38
CA ASP A 209 2.45 6.79 11.40
C ASP A 209 2.23 8.28 11.53
N TYR A 210 3.29 9.02 11.85
CA TYR A 210 3.20 10.46 11.96
C TYR A 210 4.45 11.18 11.43
N THR A 211 4.32 12.49 11.28
CA THR A 211 5.44 13.42 11.08
C THR A 211 5.16 14.67 11.88
N LEU A 212 6.13 15.13 12.66
CA LEU A 212 6.03 16.36 13.44
C LEU A 212 6.62 17.52 12.63
N THR A 213 6.08 18.70 12.89
CA THR A 213 6.68 19.96 12.46
C THR A 213 6.73 20.96 13.61
N ALA A 214 7.21 22.18 13.36
CA ALA A 214 7.32 23.23 14.37
C ALA A 214 6.03 23.54 15.15
N ASP A 215 4.85 23.39 14.55
CA ASP A 215 3.53 23.71 15.16
C ASP A 215 2.46 22.64 14.93
N SER A 216 2.79 21.52 14.27
CA SER A 216 1.76 20.61 13.78
C SER A 216 2.17 19.14 13.76
N ILE A 217 1.18 18.24 13.67
CA ILE A 217 1.36 16.80 13.46
C ILE A 217 0.59 16.32 12.24
N GLY A 218 1.28 15.55 11.40
CA GLY A 218 0.67 14.80 10.32
C GLY A 218 0.41 13.37 10.70
N ILE A 219 -0.82 12.90 10.57
CA ILE A 219 -1.22 11.53 10.91
C ILE A 219 -1.46 10.76 9.62
N PHE A 220 -0.80 9.61 9.51
CA PHE A 220 -0.89 8.72 8.36
C PHE A 220 -1.62 7.45 8.77
N SER A 221 -2.66 7.09 8.03
CA SER A 221 -3.40 5.83 8.15
C SER A 221 -3.61 5.19 6.78
N HIS A 222 -3.92 3.90 6.75
CA HIS A 222 -4.29 3.25 5.50
C HIS A 222 -5.65 3.76 4.99
N ALA A 223 -6.71 3.51 5.75
CA ALA A 223 -8.05 4.01 5.47
C ALA A 223 -8.26 5.42 6.08
N PRO A 224 -9.23 6.21 5.58
CA PRO A 224 -9.66 7.43 6.25
C PRO A 224 -10.24 7.12 7.63
N THR A 225 -9.81 7.83 8.66
CA THR A 225 -10.22 7.57 10.04
C THR A 225 -10.69 8.84 10.75
N ARG A 226 -11.57 8.67 11.73
CA ARG A 226 -11.83 9.70 12.73
C ARG A 226 -10.63 9.84 13.67
N PHE A 227 -10.45 11.03 14.21
CA PHE A 227 -9.37 11.32 15.17
C PHE A 227 -9.51 10.52 16.48
N ASP A 228 -10.74 10.37 16.97
CA ASP A 228 -11.05 9.64 18.22
C ASP A 228 -10.66 8.15 18.19
N VAL A 229 -10.39 7.57 17.01
CA VAL A 229 -9.88 6.20 16.91
C VAL A 229 -8.53 6.01 17.60
N ILE A 230 -7.70 7.04 17.71
CA ILE A 230 -6.38 6.91 18.34
C ILE A 230 -6.54 6.53 19.80
N LYS A 231 -7.56 7.11 20.47
CA LYS A 231 -7.93 6.72 21.83
C LYS A 231 -8.47 5.29 21.90
N SER A 232 -9.33 4.89 20.94
CA SER A 232 -9.83 3.51 20.89
C SER A 232 -8.69 2.49 20.68
N LEU A 233 -7.70 2.80 19.85
CA LEU A 233 -6.48 2.00 19.70
C LEU A 233 -5.69 1.98 21.00
N ALA A 234 -5.53 3.13 21.67
CA ALA A 234 -4.81 3.21 22.92
C ALA A 234 -5.45 2.32 24.01
N ASP A 235 -6.76 2.43 24.18
CA ASP A 235 -7.54 1.61 25.11
C ASP A 235 -7.43 0.11 24.75
N TYR A 236 -7.52 -0.23 23.46
CA TYR A 236 -7.44 -1.60 22.97
C TYR A 236 -6.08 -2.25 23.26
N PHE A 237 -4.98 -1.50 23.08
CA PHE A 237 -3.62 -1.97 23.36
C PHE A 237 -3.19 -1.76 24.82
N GLY A 238 -4.06 -1.22 25.68
CA GLY A 238 -3.76 -0.95 27.09
C GLY A 238 -2.65 0.09 27.28
N VAL A 239 -2.52 1.06 26.37
CA VAL A 239 -1.54 2.14 26.45
C VAL A 239 -2.18 3.43 26.94
N VAL A 240 -1.42 4.27 27.64
CA VAL A 240 -1.90 5.57 28.12
C VAL A 240 -2.10 6.50 26.93
N TYR A 241 -3.30 7.09 26.82
CA TYR A 241 -3.64 8.08 25.81
C TYR A 241 -3.31 9.49 26.30
N GLU A 242 -2.43 10.18 25.60
CA GLU A 242 -2.07 11.57 25.86
C GLU A 242 -2.12 12.39 24.56
N GLU A 243 -2.81 13.52 24.58
CA GLU A 243 -2.97 14.40 23.40
C GLU A 243 -2.74 15.89 23.71
N ALA A 244 -2.28 16.21 24.92
CA ALA A 244 -2.16 17.57 25.43
C ALA A 244 -1.28 18.50 24.57
N ASN A 245 -0.32 17.91 23.83
CA ASN A 245 0.45 18.53 22.77
C ASN A 245 0.78 17.47 21.71
N LYS A 246 1.29 17.90 20.55
CA LYS A 246 1.62 17.01 19.44
C LYS A 246 2.70 15.97 19.78
N GLU A 247 3.66 16.28 20.64
CA GLU A 247 4.69 15.34 21.09
C GLU A 247 4.10 14.24 21.97
N ALA A 248 3.14 14.57 22.84
CA ALA A 248 2.40 13.60 23.64
C ALA A 248 1.54 12.68 22.78
N LEU A 249 0.87 13.24 21.76
CA LEU A 249 0.10 12.45 20.79
C LEU A 249 1.01 11.53 19.97
N ALA A 250 2.16 12.03 19.52
CA ALA A 250 3.21 11.23 18.86
C ALA A 250 3.68 10.07 19.76
N GLY A 251 3.95 10.33 21.04
CA GLY A 251 4.30 9.31 22.02
C GLY A 251 3.19 8.26 22.22
N THR A 252 1.93 8.67 22.20
CA THR A 252 0.78 7.74 22.20
C THR A 252 0.81 6.81 20.98
N ILE A 253 1.01 7.36 19.78
CA ILE A 253 1.10 6.58 18.53
C ILE A 253 2.29 5.61 18.56
N ASP A 254 3.44 6.04 19.09
CA ASP A 254 4.61 5.18 19.24
C ASP A 254 4.35 4.01 20.19
N ASN A 255 3.66 4.24 21.31
CA ASN A 255 3.28 3.19 22.24
C ASN A 255 2.27 2.20 21.64
N ILE A 256 1.28 2.68 20.87
CA ILE A 256 0.36 1.83 20.10
C ILE A 256 1.15 0.93 19.15
N ASN A 257 2.05 1.52 18.36
CA ASN A 257 2.89 0.79 17.41
C ASN A 257 3.85 -0.18 18.10
N HIS A 258 4.35 0.14 19.30
CA HIS A 258 5.18 -0.76 20.08
C HIS A 258 4.40 -2.02 20.48
N SER A 259 3.19 -1.87 21.03
CA SER A 259 2.31 -3.00 21.36
C SER A 259 1.96 -3.84 20.13
N PHE A 260 1.65 -3.18 19.00
CA PHE A 260 1.41 -3.88 17.73
C PHE A 260 2.63 -4.67 17.26
N LYS A 261 3.84 -4.10 17.35
CA LYS A 261 5.09 -4.78 16.96
C LYS A 261 5.36 -6.04 17.78
N LEU A 262 4.91 -6.11 19.02
CA LEU A 262 5.00 -7.35 19.82
C LEU A 262 4.13 -8.44 19.20
N ALA A 263 2.88 -8.14 18.85
CA ALA A 263 1.99 -9.08 18.17
C ALA A 263 2.51 -9.49 16.79
N VAL A 264 3.06 -8.55 16.02
CA VAL A 264 3.76 -8.83 14.75
C VAL A 264 4.89 -9.82 15.00
N LYS A 265 5.79 -9.55 15.96
CA LYS A 265 6.92 -10.45 16.28
C LYS A 265 6.44 -11.85 16.65
N ASP A 266 5.38 -11.95 17.43
CA ASP A 266 4.83 -13.21 17.94
C ASP A 266 3.94 -13.97 16.94
N ASN A 267 3.79 -13.46 15.71
CA ASN A 267 2.94 -14.04 14.65
C ASN A 267 1.45 -14.12 15.08
N LYS A 268 0.93 -13.04 15.68
CA LYS A 268 -0.43 -12.94 16.22
C LYS A 268 -1.27 -11.82 15.61
N VAL A 269 -0.87 -11.25 14.48
CA VAL A 269 -1.62 -10.17 13.85
C VAL A 269 -3.01 -10.64 13.43
N HIS A 270 -3.15 -11.88 12.96
CA HIS A 270 -4.45 -12.46 12.59
C HIS A 270 -5.50 -12.41 13.72
N GLU A 271 -5.09 -12.41 14.99
CA GLU A 271 -6.01 -12.35 16.14
C GLU A 271 -6.82 -11.05 16.17
N PHE A 272 -6.26 -9.95 15.66
CA PHE A 272 -6.96 -8.66 15.57
C PHE A 272 -8.02 -8.59 14.48
N PHE A 273 -8.00 -9.52 13.54
CA PHE A 273 -8.91 -9.58 12.39
C PHE A 273 -9.99 -10.65 12.54
N ASN A 274 -10.11 -11.26 13.74
CA ASN A 274 -11.16 -12.22 14.04
C ASN A 274 -12.46 -11.50 14.43
N ILE A 275 -13.30 -11.24 13.43
CA ILE A 275 -14.59 -10.55 13.59
C ILE A 275 -15.79 -11.42 13.18
N PRO A 276 -16.99 -11.17 13.74
CA PRO A 276 -18.20 -11.84 13.29
C PRO A 276 -18.51 -11.54 11.81
N TRP A 277 -18.91 -12.57 11.06
CA TRP A 277 -19.17 -12.50 9.62
C TRP A 277 -20.28 -11.52 9.20
N ASN A 278 -21.14 -11.12 10.14
CA ASN A 278 -22.27 -10.23 9.90
C ASN A 278 -21.93 -8.74 10.09
N ILE A 279 -20.67 -8.41 10.41
CA ILE A 279 -20.21 -7.03 10.58
C ILE A 279 -19.83 -6.43 9.22
N ILE A 280 -20.30 -5.22 8.93
CA ILE A 280 -19.94 -4.46 7.73
C ILE A 280 -18.69 -3.63 8.05
N VAL A 281 -17.53 -4.18 7.73
CA VAL A 281 -16.22 -3.63 8.11
C VAL A 281 -15.93 -2.24 7.54
N GLU A 282 -16.53 -1.88 6.41
CA GLU A 282 -16.36 -0.58 5.78
C GLU A 282 -17.12 0.55 6.47
N ASN A 283 -18.05 0.20 7.38
CA ASN A 283 -18.95 1.15 8.03
C ASN A 283 -19.30 0.76 9.46
N LEU A 284 -18.27 0.59 10.30
CA LEU A 284 -18.44 0.30 11.72
C LEU A 284 -19.11 1.46 12.47
N SER A 285 -20.02 1.12 13.38
CA SER A 285 -20.59 2.03 14.37
C SER A 285 -19.58 2.36 15.48
N ALA A 286 -19.85 3.40 16.29
CA ALA A 286 -18.95 3.80 17.38
C ALA A 286 -18.66 2.68 18.40
N ALA A 287 -19.66 1.84 18.71
CA ALA A 287 -19.47 0.69 19.60
C ALA A 287 -18.57 -0.39 18.97
N GLU A 288 -18.73 -0.63 17.67
CA GLU A 288 -17.91 -1.59 16.93
C GLU A 288 -16.48 -1.07 16.71
N ILE A 289 -16.29 0.24 16.52
CA ILE A 289 -14.96 0.88 16.47
C ILE A 289 -14.23 0.70 17.79
N ALA A 290 -14.90 0.88 18.93
CA ALA A 290 -14.29 0.66 20.23
C ALA A 290 -13.87 -0.81 20.45
N GLN A 291 -14.60 -1.77 19.86
CA GLN A 291 -14.30 -3.18 19.96
C GLN A 291 -13.23 -3.66 18.96
N TRP A 292 -13.23 -3.11 17.75
CA TRP A 292 -12.36 -3.50 16.64
C TRP A 292 -11.71 -2.28 15.96
N PRO A 293 -10.93 -1.48 16.70
CA PRO A 293 -10.36 -0.25 16.16
C PRO A 293 -9.34 -0.54 15.05
N LEU A 294 -8.65 -1.69 15.09
CA LEU A 294 -7.73 -2.08 14.01
C LEU A 294 -8.47 -2.38 12.70
N ILE A 295 -9.63 -3.04 12.75
CA ILE A 295 -10.47 -3.25 11.57
C ILE A 295 -10.89 -1.90 10.99
N TYR A 296 -11.32 -0.96 11.83
CA TYR A 296 -11.75 0.35 11.38
C TYR A 296 -10.63 1.09 10.61
N VAL A 297 -9.41 1.15 11.16
CA VAL A 297 -8.30 1.88 10.50
C VAL A 297 -7.80 1.22 9.22
N THR A 298 -8.13 -0.06 8.97
CA THR A 298 -7.76 -0.77 7.74
C THR A 298 -8.89 -0.90 6.72
N TRP A 299 -10.17 -0.79 7.11
CA TRP A 299 -11.31 -1.07 6.22
C TRP A 299 -12.25 0.10 5.99
N ASN A 300 -12.24 1.13 6.83
CA ASN A 300 -13.26 2.18 6.78
C ASN A 300 -13.29 2.87 5.40
N ARG A 301 -14.51 3.12 4.89
CA ARG A 301 -14.73 3.94 3.69
C ARG A 301 -15.41 5.22 4.08
N TRP A 302 -14.91 6.37 3.62
CA TRP A 302 -15.50 7.64 4.01
C TRP A 302 -16.71 8.00 3.13
N ASP A 303 -17.60 8.81 3.67
CA ASP A 303 -18.71 9.40 2.94
C ASP A 303 -19.08 10.76 3.53
N ALA A 304 -20.05 11.43 2.92
CA ALA A 304 -20.49 12.74 3.37
C ALA A 304 -21.16 12.71 4.76
N ALA A 305 -21.71 11.57 5.19
CA ALA A 305 -22.33 11.45 6.51
C ALA A 305 -21.28 11.35 7.63
N LYS A 306 -20.11 10.78 7.32
CA LYS A 306 -18.95 10.70 8.24
C LYS A 306 -18.16 12.01 8.33
N GLU A 307 -18.33 12.92 7.39
CA GLU A 307 -17.67 14.24 7.37
C GLU A 307 -18.32 15.23 8.35
N THR A 308 -18.32 14.87 9.64
CA THR A 308 -18.81 15.73 10.72
C THR A 308 -17.70 16.66 11.23
N GLN A 309 -18.10 17.78 11.85
CA GLN A 309 -17.16 18.81 12.33
C GLN A 309 -16.11 18.26 13.31
N ASP A 310 -16.47 17.25 14.10
CA ASP A 310 -15.64 16.62 15.13
C ASP A 310 -14.86 15.40 14.62
N ALA A 311 -15.12 14.90 13.41
CA ALA A 311 -14.52 13.67 12.91
C ALA A 311 -13.00 13.80 12.73
N ARG A 312 -12.55 14.92 12.15
CA ARG A 312 -11.15 15.20 11.79
C ARG A 312 -10.85 16.68 12.02
N PRO A 313 -10.64 17.12 13.27
CA PRO A 313 -10.33 18.52 13.56
C PRO A 313 -9.02 18.96 12.91
N ALA A 314 -8.97 20.20 12.40
CA ALA A 314 -7.74 20.78 11.84
C ALA A 314 -6.77 21.26 12.93
N GLU A 315 -7.28 21.46 14.15
CA GLU A 315 -6.58 22.02 15.30
C GLU A 315 -7.07 21.31 16.56
N LEU A 316 -6.14 20.99 17.45
CA LEU A 316 -6.44 20.49 18.78
C LEU A 316 -5.48 21.15 19.76
N HIS A 317 -6.01 21.70 20.86
CA HIS A 317 -5.23 22.50 21.80
C HIS A 317 -4.50 23.67 21.11
N ASP A 318 -3.16 23.61 21.04
CA ASP A 318 -2.27 24.63 20.50
C ASP A 318 -1.47 24.15 19.27
N TYR A 319 -1.87 23.04 18.64
CA TYR A 319 -1.21 22.48 17.45
C TYR A 319 -2.20 22.15 16.33
N HIS A 320 -1.70 22.17 15.08
CA HIS A 320 -2.49 21.77 13.92
C HIS A 320 -2.35 20.28 13.60
N ILE A 321 -3.37 19.73 12.94
CA ILE A 321 -3.43 18.33 12.54
C ILE A 321 -3.76 18.25 11.06
N TRP A 322 -3.01 17.44 10.32
CA TRP A 322 -3.42 16.97 8.99
C TRP A 322 -3.49 15.46 8.93
N TYR A 323 -4.37 14.97 8.06
CA TYR A 323 -4.66 13.55 7.88
C TYR A 323 -4.24 13.15 6.47
N VAL A 324 -3.48 12.08 6.36
CA VAL A 324 -3.03 11.53 5.08
C VAL A 324 -3.42 10.06 5.04
N HIS A 325 -4.19 9.69 4.03
CA HIS A 325 -4.66 8.32 3.89
C HIS A 325 -4.76 7.89 2.43
N GLY A 326 -5.01 6.61 2.22
CA GLY A 326 -5.32 5.99 0.94
C GLY A 326 -6.73 5.41 0.96
N HIS A 327 -6.92 4.34 0.19
CA HIS A 327 -8.04 3.42 0.23
C HIS A 327 -9.42 4.07 0.35
N ASP A 328 -9.69 5.12 -0.42
CA ASP A 328 -10.99 5.78 -0.37
C ASP A 328 -11.33 6.53 -1.65
N ASN A 329 -12.55 6.34 -2.15
CA ASN A 329 -13.03 7.07 -3.32
C ASN A 329 -13.59 8.44 -2.93
N TYR A 330 -13.98 8.65 -1.68
CA TYR A 330 -14.52 9.93 -1.24
C TYR A 330 -13.40 10.98 -1.17
N LYS A 331 -13.71 12.17 -1.69
CA LYS A 331 -12.79 13.31 -1.75
C LYS A 331 -13.27 14.37 -0.77
N SER A 332 -12.70 14.34 0.43
CA SER A 332 -12.95 15.35 1.46
C SER A 332 -12.67 16.76 0.90
N GLN A 333 -13.48 17.72 1.31
CA GLN A 333 -13.27 19.13 0.98
C GLN A 333 -12.44 19.86 2.05
N LEU A 334 -12.04 19.14 3.12
CA LEU A 334 -11.24 19.70 4.20
C LEU A 334 -9.78 19.88 3.74
N PRO A 335 -9.20 21.09 3.85
CA PRO A 335 -7.87 21.38 3.31
C PRO A 335 -6.74 20.64 4.02
N HIS A 336 -6.96 20.22 5.27
CA HIS A 336 -6.02 19.44 6.09
C HIS A 336 -6.19 17.92 5.94
N VAL A 337 -7.01 17.47 4.99
CA VAL A 337 -7.22 16.04 4.68
C VAL A 337 -6.68 15.74 3.28
N HIS A 338 -5.80 14.76 3.18
CA HIS A 338 -5.09 14.41 1.97
C HIS A 338 -5.33 12.94 1.61
N ASN A 339 -6.16 12.72 0.60
CA ASN A 339 -6.41 11.40 0.03
C ASN A 339 -5.44 11.13 -1.14
N LEU A 340 -4.51 10.19 -0.92
CA LEU A 340 -3.52 9.75 -1.91
C LEU A 340 -4.01 8.57 -2.79
N ASP A 341 -5.23 8.07 -2.60
CA ASP A 341 -5.81 7.02 -3.43
C ASP A 341 -6.10 7.52 -4.85
N THR A 342 -5.71 6.68 -5.81
CA THR A 342 -5.81 6.88 -7.26
C THR A 342 -6.01 5.54 -7.94
N TYR A 343 -6.55 5.56 -9.16
CA TYR A 343 -6.67 4.34 -9.97
C TYR A 343 -5.36 3.91 -10.64
N CYS A 344 -4.29 4.70 -10.52
CA CYS A 344 -3.00 4.42 -11.13
C CYS A 344 -2.41 3.09 -10.67
N GLY A 345 -2.24 2.16 -11.62
CA GLY A 345 -1.70 0.83 -11.39
C GLY A 345 -2.64 -0.15 -10.68
N LYS A 346 -3.92 0.21 -10.51
CA LYS A 346 -4.93 -0.63 -9.85
C LYS A 346 -5.36 -1.84 -10.68
N GLU A 347 -5.27 -1.73 -11.99
CA GLU A 347 -5.60 -2.78 -12.95
C GLU A 347 -4.35 -3.15 -13.75
N GLU A 348 -4.34 -4.35 -14.33
CA GLU A 348 -3.33 -4.69 -15.33
C GLU A 348 -3.42 -3.77 -16.55
N ARG A 349 -2.26 -3.38 -17.09
CA ARG A 349 -2.15 -2.46 -18.23
C ARG A 349 -3.08 -2.79 -19.41
N LYS A 350 -3.22 -4.06 -19.76
CA LYS A 350 -4.08 -4.50 -20.86
C LYS A 350 -5.56 -4.26 -20.57
N SER A 351 -6.00 -4.56 -19.35
CA SER A 351 -7.36 -4.33 -18.86
C SER A 351 -7.63 -2.83 -18.71
N GLU A 352 -6.69 -2.09 -18.13
CA GLU A 352 -6.73 -0.64 -17.99
C GLU A 352 -6.89 0.05 -19.35
N ARG A 353 -6.04 -0.27 -20.34
CA ARG A 353 -6.13 0.28 -21.71
C ARG A 353 -7.48 -0.01 -22.37
N LYS A 354 -8.02 -1.22 -22.17
CA LYS A 354 -9.34 -1.58 -22.67
C LYS A 354 -10.42 -0.72 -22.01
N ARG A 355 -10.40 -0.62 -20.68
CA ARG A 355 -11.37 0.15 -19.90
C ARG A 355 -11.29 1.65 -20.19
N ILE A 356 -10.10 2.21 -20.40
CA ILE A 356 -9.90 3.60 -20.86
C ILE A 356 -10.59 3.81 -22.21
N LYS A 357 -10.39 2.90 -23.18
CA LYS A 357 -11.01 3.01 -24.50
C LYS A 357 -12.54 2.92 -24.41
N GLU A 358 -13.06 1.97 -23.64
CA GLU A 358 -14.50 1.80 -23.41
C GLU A 358 -15.11 3.01 -22.71
N ALA A 359 -14.45 3.54 -21.67
CA ALA A 359 -14.86 4.75 -20.95
C ALA A 359 -14.89 5.98 -21.87
N ALA A 360 -13.86 6.19 -22.69
CA ALA A 360 -13.81 7.29 -23.66
C ALA A 360 -14.93 7.20 -24.70
N GLN A 361 -15.23 5.99 -25.20
CA GLN A 361 -16.36 5.77 -26.11
C GLN A 361 -17.70 6.05 -25.43
N LEU A 362 -17.88 5.59 -24.20
CA LEU A 362 -19.11 5.78 -23.44
C LEU A 362 -19.39 7.27 -23.14
N LEU A 363 -18.35 8.07 -22.88
CA LEU A 363 -18.50 9.53 -22.71
C LEU A 363 -19.06 10.24 -23.95
N THR A 364 -18.91 9.69 -25.15
CA THR A 364 -19.49 10.31 -26.36
C THR A 364 -21.00 10.12 -26.48
N THR A 365 -21.57 9.15 -25.75
CA THR A 365 -23.00 8.79 -25.84
C THR A 365 -23.79 9.15 -24.59
N LEU A 366 -23.13 9.38 -23.46
CA LEU A 366 -23.79 9.71 -22.20
C LEU A 366 -24.28 11.17 -22.12
N PRO A 367 -25.50 11.42 -21.64
CA PRO A 367 -26.00 12.77 -21.37
C PRO A 367 -25.10 13.53 -20.40
N GLU A 368 -24.93 14.84 -20.63
CA GLU A 368 -24.07 15.73 -19.83
C GLU A 368 -24.39 15.69 -18.32
N ASN A 369 -25.67 15.60 -17.97
CA ASN A 369 -26.12 15.65 -16.57
C ASN A 369 -26.26 14.27 -15.90
N SER A 370 -25.77 13.20 -16.52
CA SER A 370 -25.91 11.85 -15.94
C SER A 370 -24.82 11.58 -14.89
N THR A 371 -25.20 11.01 -13.76
CA THR A 371 -24.25 10.58 -12.70
C THR A 371 -23.21 9.59 -13.23
N LEU A 372 -23.63 8.71 -14.16
CA LEU A 372 -22.74 7.77 -14.83
C LEU A 372 -21.64 8.50 -15.65
N ARG A 373 -21.97 9.62 -16.32
CA ARG A 373 -20.96 10.41 -17.04
C ARG A 373 -19.89 10.93 -16.10
N SER A 374 -20.30 11.48 -14.95
CA SER A 374 -19.37 11.96 -13.93
C SER A 374 -18.46 10.84 -13.41
N SER A 375 -19.00 9.65 -13.14
CA SER A 375 -18.21 8.50 -12.69
C SER A 375 -17.21 8.02 -13.76
N VAL A 376 -17.61 8.00 -15.03
CA VAL A 376 -16.73 7.60 -16.14
C VAL A 376 -15.63 8.64 -16.37
N GLN A 377 -15.96 9.93 -16.31
CA GLN A 377 -14.98 11.01 -16.41
C GLN A 377 -13.98 10.94 -15.26
N ASN A 378 -14.45 10.77 -14.02
CA ASN A 378 -13.60 10.61 -12.84
C ASN A 378 -12.63 9.43 -13.00
N TYR A 379 -13.07 8.30 -13.55
CA TYR A 379 -12.17 7.18 -13.84
C TYR A 379 -11.04 7.61 -14.81
N LEU A 380 -11.35 8.29 -15.92
CA LEU A 380 -10.35 8.73 -16.88
C LEU A 380 -9.38 9.77 -16.29
N ASP A 381 -9.86 10.64 -15.41
CA ASP A 381 -9.04 11.67 -14.76
C ASP A 381 -8.08 11.09 -13.71
N GLU A 382 -8.46 9.94 -13.11
CA GLU A 382 -7.77 9.29 -12.01
C GLU A 382 -6.95 8.05 -12.40
N VAL A 383 -7.19 7.43 -13.56
CA VAL A 383 -6.53 6.17 -14.01
C VAL A 383 -5.02 6.28 -14.18
N HIS A 384 -4.52 7.44 -14.61
CA HIS A 384 -3.08 7.72 -14.65
C HIS A 384 -2.67 8.74 -13.59
N ARG A 385 -3.56 9.07 -12.65
CA ARG A 385 -3.29 10.05 -11.62
C ARG A 385 -2.34 9.46 -10.59
N TYR A 386 -1.23 10.13 -10.40
CA TYR A 386 -0.21 9.78 -9.44
C TYR A 386 -0.20 10.84 -8.35
N ARG A 387 -0.35 10.41 -7.08
CA ARG A 387 -0.35 11.28 -5.91
C ARG A 387 0.69 10.81 -4.91
N VAL A 388 1.64 11.69 -4.59
CA VAL A 388 2.69 11.45 -3.60
C VAL A 388 2.81 12.66 -2.70
N LEU A 389 2.97 12.42 -1.40
CA LEU A 389 3.30 13.46 -0.43
C LEU A 389 4.81 13.50 -0.20
N ILE A 390 5.37 14.70 -0.22
CA ILE A 390 6.73 14.98 0.26
C ILE A 390 6.61 15.78 1.56
N THR A 391 7.33 15.33 2.58
CA THR A 391 7.50 16.07 3.85
C THR A 391 8.98 16.34 4.09
N ASP A 392 9.28 17.56 4.53
CA ASP A 392 10.63 18.10 4.67
C ASP A 392 11.14 18.06 6.13
N GLU A 393 10.38 17.47 7.06
CA GLU A 393 10.70 17.41 8.48
C GLU A 393 10.60 15.97 8.99
N SER A 394 11.49 15.63 9.93
CA SER A 394 11.85 14.27 10.34
C SER A 394 11.07 13.75 11.54
#